data_AF-A0A523S162-F1
#
_entry.id   AF-A0A523S162-F1
#
_cell.length_a   1.000
_cell.length_b   1.000
_cell.length_c   1.000
_cell.angle_alpha   90.00
_cell.angle_beta   90.00
_cell.angle_gamma   90.00
#
_symmetry.space_group_name_H-M   'P 1'
#
loop_
_entity.id
_entity.type
_entity.pdbx_description
1 polymer ?
#
loop_
_entity_poly.entity_id
_entity_poly.type
_entity_poly.pdbx_seq_one_letter_code
_entity_poly.pdbx_strand_id
1 'polypeptide(L)'
;MRVYLDANFFISGFSDRPKDVHDIKTAADKIGMELWISRQVFHELRWYLRREVEQMIQIDETLSKDIKALIADINKPEGFLPQPNDMSLILAAMRVKGSKIVTSDLKLLNTIEELNIEVEGIVGSAFALQLMESVSDERLVKKLSTIRERIYTQEVRYSISRQESYDPVTRIRIIEEHAMRVLREVKRPAQADRSLSQGQPLFVLDFIEDIKAGIPTMFDDFQEMKYDTLANEIEAVQNEIERLLIMSTLTESSETHRRLVTHAADITLFLYYLEMMCHLYRGTKEGINDAIRISDESFRLLMFTGVENDSLKASVFFVRIILALILEDYEEIDYYYSLYDSMLERVGLDDMKETSEGFYITMQILRKFMGGFSLTQSKLRYPDVTIAMLNDIAKYCLLFDDHDNAWQLSVNAYKIGVAYAKETGASMSFSQLYKVSSSSHDRLNPALEKIAEHALKVFVKKGWNTSQITPILNEIQGNLPPLEEMTTEKPVPLEKLPESLRGWMDALAIYEINGANILVVRNDTLQGRVGIVIEKHPDLKNLKTGHKIALTKGEFSISNAAPDVVKKYSILLTIVPDEGSEISYEGEYGFSYLKVAAPEGKA
;
A
#
# COMPACT_ATOMS: atom_id res chain seq x y z
N MET A 1 -5.20 23.53 41.49
CA MET A 1 -3.76 23.68 41.15
C MET A 1 -3.53 25.07 40.58
N ARG A 2 -2.43 25.77 40.93
CA ARG A 2 -2.14 27.10 40.36
C ARG A 2 -1.34 26.97 39.06
N VAL A 3 -1.76 27.72 38.05
CA VAL A 3 -1.13 27.77 36.74
C VAL A 3 -0.76 29.22 36.44
N TYR A 4 0.54 29.50 36.38
CA TYR A 4 1.10 30.81 36.08
C TYR A 4 1.29 30.95 34.57
N LEU A 5 0.74 32.02 33.98
CA LEU A 5 0.73 32.22 32.53
C LEU A 5 1.74 33.30 32.12
N ASP A 6 2.61 32.97 31.18
CA ASP A 6 3.57 33.89 30.58
C ASP A 6 2.92 34.86 29.57
N ALA A 7 3.54 36.01 29.33
CA ALA A 7 3.07 36.99 28.35
C ALA A 7 2.99 36.40 26.94
N ASN A 8 3.93 35.53 26.57
CA ASN A 8 3.95 34.87 25.27
C ASN A 8 2.70 34.00 25.03
N PHE A 9 2.16 33.37 26.06
CA PHE A 9 0.91 32.61 25.95
C PHE A 9 -0.26 33.53 25.53
N PHE A 10 -0.33 34.73 26.12
CA PHE A 10 -1.34 35.72 25.76
C PHE A 10 -1.14 36.29 24.37
N ILE A 11 0.12 36.58 24.00
CA ILE A 11 0.46 37.16 22.71
C ILE A 11 0.14 36.17 21.58
N SER A 12 0.55 34.91 21.72
CA SER A 12 0.36 33.86 20.71
C SER A 12 -1.11 33.46 20.53
N GLY A 13 -1.89 33.38 21.61
CA GLY A 13 -3.28 32.91 21.54
C GLY A 13 -4.33 34.00 21.33
N PHE A 14 -4.09 35.22 21.82
CA PHE A 14 -5.18 36.15 22.16
C PHE A 14 -4.96 37.59 21.68
N SER A 15 -3.85 37.90 21.01
CA SER A 15 -3.57 39.25 20.48
C SER A 15 -4.68 39.81 19.60
N ASP A 16 -5.23 38.98 18.70
CA ASP A 16 -6.29 39.37 17.76
C ASP A 16 -7.71 39.09 18.30
N ARG A 17 -7.83 38.23 19.33
CA ARG A 17 -9.09 37.86 19.97
C ARG A 17 -8.95 37.77 21.50
N PRO A 18 -8.86 38.91 22.20
CA PRO A 18 -8.66 38.95 23.65
C PRO A 18 -9.72 38.21 24.46
N LYS A 19 -10.97 38.17 23.96
CA LYS A 19 -12.11 37.54 24.64
C LYS A 19 -12.02 36.02 24.71
N ASP A 20 -11.24 35.38 23.82
CA ASP A 20 -11.09 33.91 23.80
C ASP A 20 -10.38 33.41 25.08
N VAL A 21 -9.71 34.29 25.85
CA VAL A 21 -9.15 33.97 27.18
C VAL A 21 -10.24 33.45 28.13
N HIS A 22 -11.49 33.88 27.94
CA HIS A 22 -12.63 33.42 28.73
C HIS A 22 -12.88 31.92 28.57
N ASP A 23 -12.67 31.36 27.37
CA ASP A 23 -12.85 29.94 27.12
C ASP A 23 -11.76 29.11 27.83
N ILE A 24 -10.50 29.60 27.87
CA ILE A 24 -9.41 29.01 28.67
C ILE A 24 -9.73 29.06 30.16
N LYS A 25 -10.17 30.21 30.68
CA LYS A 25 -10.56 30.35 32.09
C LYS A 25 -11.70 29.40 32.46
N THR A 26 -12.73 29.34 31.62
CA THR A 26 -13.89 28.46 31.83
C THR A 26 -13.46 26.99 31.87
N ALA A 27 -12.58 26.58 30.96
CA ALA A 27 -12.06 25.22 30.93
C ALA A 27 -11.20 24.90 32.16
N ALA A 28 -10.29 25.82 32.55
CA ALA A 28 -9.45 25.68 33.73
C ALA A 28 -10.27 25.57 35.02
N ASP A 29 -11.31 26.39 35.18
CA ASP A 29 -12.19 26.35 36.34
C ASP A 29 -12.93 25.03 36.48
N LYS A 30 -13.41 24.47 35.36
CA LYS A 30 -14.13 23.19 35.33
C LYS A 30 -13.27 22.02 35.85
N ILE A 31 -11.94 22.13 35.75
CA ILE A 31 -11.00 21.09 36.18
C ILE A 31 -10.21 21.49 37.44
N GLY A 32 -10.63 22.55 38.15
CA GLY A 32 -10.03 22.97 39.42
C GLY A 32 -8.63 23.62 39.28
N MET A 33 -8.33 24.19 38.12
CA MET A 33 -7.11 24.97 37.88
C MET A 33 -7.37 26.46 38.07
N GLU A 34 -6.56 27.11 38.90
CA GLU A 34 -6.60 28.56 39.09
C GLU A 34 -5.54 29.20 38.20
N LEU A 35 -5.94 30.16 37.37
CA LEU A 35 -5.03 30.89 36.48
C LEU A 35 -4.46 32.12 37.19
N TRP A 36 -3.14 32.26 37.15
CA TRP A 36 -2.36 33.31 37.79
C TRP A 36 -1.39 33.95 36.79
N ILE A 37 -0.98 35.19 37.07
CA ILE A 37 0.07 35.91 36.35
C ILE A 37 0.84 36.76 37.36
N SER A 38 2.15 36.97 37.17
CA SER A 38 2.88 37.91 38.02
C SER A 38 2.56 39.36 37.63
N ARG A 39 2.70 40.30 38.57
CA ARG A 39 2.53 41.74 38.29
C ARG A 39 3.44 42.23 37.16
N GLN A 40 4.67 41.72 37.07
CA GLN A 40 5.67 42.08 36.07
C GLN A 40 5.25 41.64 34.66
N VAL A 41 4.82 40.39 34.51
CA VAL A 41 4.35 39.85 33.22
C VAL A 41 3.02 40.50 32.81
N PHE A 42 2.13 40.79 33.78
CA PHE A 42 0.92 41.58 33.53
C PHE A 42 1.24 42.97 32.94
N HIS A 43 2.35 43.58 33.35
CA HIS A 43 2.83 44.85 32.80
C HIS A 43 3.52 44.75 31.44
N GLU A 44 3.78 43.56 30.90
CA GLU A 44 4.22 43.37 29.51
C GLU A 44 3.05 43.33 28.53
N LEU A 45 1.88 42.88 29.00
CA LEU A 45 0.68 42.76 28.17
C LEU A 45 0.26 44.12 27.62
N ARG A 46 -0.26 44.14 26.39
CA ARG A 46 -0.88 45.35 25.82
C ARG A 46 -2.16 45.71 26.57
N TRP A 47 -2.50 47.00 26.59
CA TRP A 47 -3.60 47.53 27.42
C TRP A 47 -4.94 46.80 27.24
N TYR A 48 -5.27 46.39 26.01
CA TYR A 48 -6.53 45.71 25.70
C TYR A 48 -6.57 44.27 26.21
N LEU A 49 -5.43 43.59 26.30
CA LEU A 49 -5.31 42.27 26.92
C LEU A 49 -5.39 42.38 28.45
N ARG A 50 -4.73 43.39 29.04
CA ARG A 50 -4.78 43.62 30.50
C ARG A 50 -6.21 43.73 31.03
N ARG A 51 -7.08 44.43 30.30
CA ARG A 51 -8.48 44.62 30.69
C ARG A 51 -9.25 43.29 30.79
N GLU A 52 -9.01 42.36 29.88
CA GLU A 52 -9.64 41.03 29.92
C GLU A 52 -8.98 40.15 30.99
N VAL A 53 -7.65 40.17 31.08
CA VAL A 53 -6.86 39.38 32.04
C VAL A 53 -7.18 39.77 33.48
N GLU A 54 -7.24 41.06 33.82
CA GLU A 54 -7.51 41.55 35.17
C GLU A 54 -8.90 41.13 35.70
N GLN A 55 -9.86 40.88 34.82
CA GLN A 55 -11.19 40.41 35.19
C GLN A 55 -11.25 38.90 35.44
N MET A 56 -10.28 38.14 34.93
CA MET A 56 -10.38 36.69 34.82
C MET A 56 -9.23 35.95 35.50
N ILE A 57 -8.06 36.56 35.67
CA ILE A 57 -6.83 35.91 36.09
C ILE A 57 -6.29 36.63 37.32
N GLN A 58 -5.83 35.87 38.31
CA GLN A 58 -5.33 36.45 39.56
C GLN A 58 -3.91 36.99 39.37
N ILE A 59 -3.63 38.17 39.92
CA ILE A 59 -2.31 38.81 39.83
C ILE A 59 -1.54 38.56 41.12
N ASP A 60 -0.39 37.89 41.01
CA ASP A 60 0.54 37.63 42.11
C ASP A 60 1.55 38.77 42.25
N GLU A 61 1.67 39.32 43.45
CA GLU A 61 2.61 40.40 43.74
C GLU A 61 3.99 39.84 44.07
N THR A 62 4.98 40.17 43.23
CA THR A 62 6.38 39.83 43.47
C THR A 62 7.22 41.10 43.58
N LEU A 63 8.08 41.18 44.60
CA LEU A 63 8.89 42.37 44.85
C LEU A 63 10.18 42.28 44.03
N SER A 64 10.58 43.38 43.38
CA SER A 64 11.80 43.42 42.57
C SER A 64 13.06 43.07 43.36
N LYS A 65 13.09 43.32 44.68
CA LYS A 65 14.20 42.94 45.55
C LYS A 65 14.34 41.41 45.66
N ASP A 66 13.24 40.68 45.70
CA ASP A 66 13.20 39.23 45.86
C ASP A 66 13.58 38.54 44.54
N ILE A 67 13.17 39.11 43.40
CA ILE A 67 13.59 38.66 42.06
C ILE A 67 15.12 38.81 41.92
N LYS A 68 15.68 39.95 42.34
CA LYS A 68 17.13 40.18 42.31
C LYS A 68 17.90 39.23 43.22
N ALA A 69 17.35 38.92 44.40
CA ALA A 69 17.93 37.93 45.31
C ALA A 69 17.94 36.53 44.66
N LEU A 70 16.82 36.10 44.07
CA LEU A 70 16.74 34.83 43.35
C LEU A 70 17.75 34.74 42.19
N ILE A 71 17.89 35.80 41.39
CA ILE A 71 18.88 35.85 40.30
C ILE A 71 20.31 35.72 40.83
N ALA A 72 20.62 36.38 41.96
CA ALA A 72 21.93 36.31 42.59
C ALA A 72 22.24 34.90 43.14
N ASP A 73 21.23 34.22 43.69
CA ASP A 73 21.39 32.88 44.28
C ASP A 73 21.69 31.79 43.24
N ILE A 74 21.29 31.98 41.97
CA ILE A 74 21.43 30.97 40.91
C ILE A 74 22.87 30.87 40.35
N ASN A 75 23.79 31.79 40.70
CA ASN A 75 25.23 31.72 40.38
C ASN A 75 25.57 31.32 38.91
N LYS A 76 24.81 31.83 37.93
CA LYS A 76 25.06 31.63 36.49
C LYS A 76 25.51 32.93 35.79
N PRO A 77 26.27 32.87 34.68
CA PRO A 77 26.72 34.06 33.96
C PRO A 77 25.53 34.90 33.44
N GLU A 78 25.66 36.24 33.50
CA GLU A 78 24.70 37.16 32.91
C GLU A 78 24.57 36.89 31.40
N GLY A 79 23.39 36.45 30.96
CA GLY A 79 23.11 36.00 29.59
C GLY A 79 22.48 34.61 29.51
N PHE A 80 22.69 33.75 30.52
CA PHE A 80 22.08 32.41 30.58
C PHE A 80 20.69 32.41 31.25
N LEU A 81 20.40 33.40 32.09
CA LEU A 81 19.12 33.47 32.81
C LEU A 81 18.01 34.16 31.98
N PRO A 82 16.74 33.76 32.14
CA PRO A 82 15.57 34.45 31.58
C PRO A 82 15.50 35.92 31.99
N GLN A 83 14.60 36.68 31.36
CA GLN A 83 14.42 38.08 31.72
C GLN A 83 13.90 38.20 33.16
N PRO A 84 14.11 39.35 33.85
CA PRO A 84 13.60 39.53 35.21
C PRO A 84 12.08 39.32 35.35
N ASN A 85 11.33 39.54 34.27
CA ASN A 85 9.89 39.30 34.24
C ASN A 85 9.58 37.79 34.21
N ASP A 86 10.29 37.00 33.41
CA ASP A 86 10.21 35.53 33.43
C ASP A 86 10.60 34.95 34.81
N MET A 87 11.66 35.50 35.41
CA MET A 87 12.12 35.11 36.75
C MET A 87 11.07 35.40 37.84
N SER A 88 10.20 36.39 37.62
CA SER A 88 9.08 36.67 38.52
C SER A 88 8.02 35.55 38.53
N LEU A 89 7.83 34.84 37.41
CA LEU A 89 6.93 33.69 37.33
C LEU A 89 7.49 32.51 38.12
N ILE A 90 8.80 32.24 37.99
CA ILE A 90 9.48 31.20 38.77
C ILE A 90 9.35 31.49 40.26
N LEU A 91 9.66 32.72 40.69
CA LEU A 91 9.54 33.12 42.09
C LEU A 91 8.12 32.96 42.63
N ALA A 92 7.11 33.34 41.85
CA ALA A 92 5.71 33.20 42.22
C ALA A 92 5.31 31.71 42.33
N ALA A 93 5.67 30.90 41.34
CA ALA A 93 5.39 29.47 41.31
C ALA A 93 6.08 28.71 42.45
N MET A 94 7.32 29.04 42.82
CA MET A 94 8.03 28.42 43.94
C MET A 94 7.35 28.61 45.30
N ARG A 95 6.49 29.63 45.46
CA ARG A 95 5.71 29.83 46.70
C ARG A 95 4.61 28.78 46.86
N VAL A 96 4.25 28.07 45.80
CA VAL A 96 3.15 27.09 45.79
C VAL A 96 3.62 25.78 45.16
N LYS A 97 3.80 24.77 46.02
CA LYS A 97 4.21 23.42 45.61
C LYS A 97 3.23 22.83 44.58
N GLY A 98 3.77 22.24 43.51
CA GLY A 98 2.98 21.62 42.45
C GLY A 98 2.24 22.62 41.57
N SER A 99 2.78 23.82 41.42
CA SER A 99 2.29 24.81 40.46
C SER A 99 2.85 24.55 39.05
N LYS A 100 2.16 25.06 38.04
CA LYS A 100 2.62 24.99 36.64
C LYS A 100 2.92 26.37 36.08
N ILE A 101 3.88 26.47 35.17
CA ILE A 101 4.16 27.67 34.37
C ILE A 101 3.89 27.34 32.90
N VAL A 102 3.02 28.12 32.26
CA VAL A 102 2.70 27.99 30.83
C VAL A 102 3.51 29.03 30.05
N THR A 103 4.43 28.58 29.21
CA THR A 103 5.29 29.47 28.41
C THR A 103 5.77 28.79 27.14
N SER A 104 5.96 29.59 26.09
CA SER A 104 6.59 29.16 24.83
C SER A 104 8.07 29.57 24.77
N ASP A 105 8.61 30.20 25.82
CA ASP A 105 10.03 30.57 25.90
C ASP A 105 10.86 29.38 26.43
N LEU A 106 11.66 28.80 25.55
CA LEU A 106 12.54 27.67 25.86
C LEU A 106 13.57 28.00 26.96
N LYS A 107 14.01 29.27 27.05
CA LYS A 107 14.96 29.68 28.07
C LYS A 107 14.33 29.59 29.46
N LEU A 108 13.05 29.95 29.57
CA LEU A 108 12.27 29.81 30.80
C LEU A 108 12.01 28.33 31.13
N LEU A 109 11.60 27.52 30.15
CA LEU A 109 11.41 26.07 30.36
C LEU A 109 12.68 25.38 30.85
N ASN A 110 13.82 25.61 30.19
CA ASN A 110 15.10 25.04 30.58
C ASN A 110 15.50 25.50 31.99
N THR A 111 15.24 26.77 32.33
CA THR A 111 15.56 27.28 33.68
C THR A 111 14.72 26.59 34.75
N ILE A 112 13.44 26.29 34.49
CA ILE A 112 12.58 25.56 35.43
C ILE A 112 13.13 24.14 35.67
N GLU A 113 13.54 23.45 34.60
CA GLU A 113 14.12 22.11 34.69
C GLU A 113 15.48 22.11 35.40
N GLU A 114 16.36 23.06 35.08
CA GLU A 114 17.69 23.20 35.67
C GLU A 114 17.65 23.54 37.17
N LEU A 115 16.65 24.32 37.61
CA LEU A 115 16.50 24.68 39.02
C LEU A 115 15.99 23.51 39.87
N ASN A 116 15.49 22.43 39.25
CA ASN A 116 14.97 21.23 39.91
C ASN A 116 14.00 21.55 41.07
N ILE A 117 13.11 22.52 40.81
CA ILE A 117 12.09 22.98 41.75
C ILE A 117 10.78 22.20 41.55
N GLU A 118 9.90 22.19 42.56
CA GLU A 118 8.57 21.55 42.49
C GLU A 118 7.56 22.37 41.63
N VAL A 119 7.98 22.79 40.44
CA VAL A 119 7.23 23.58 39.46
C VAL A 119 7.35 22.91 38.09
N GLU A 120 6.23 22.72 37.40
CA GLU A 120 6.20 22.11 36.07
C GLU A 120 6.12 23.18 34.98
N GLY A 121 7.03 23.17 34.01
CA GLY A 121 6.90 23.95 32.78
C GLY A 121 6.06 23.24 31.73
N ILE A 122 5.19 23.98 31.03
CA ILE A 122 4.40 23.46 29.90
C ILE A 122 4.28 24.48 28.76
N VAL A 123 4.36 24.03 27.50
CA VAL A 123 4.13 24.89 26.33
C VAL A 123 2.63 25.25 26.18
N GLY A 124 2.35 26.37 25.52
CA GLY A 124 1.00 26.92 25.43
C GLY A 124 0.01 26.00 24.70
N SER A 125 0.43 25.43 23.57
CA SER A 125 -0.42 24.50 22.80
C SER A 125 -0.69 23.18 23.53
N ALA A 126 0.28 22.66 24.29
CA ALA A 126 0.11 21.48 25.13
C ALA A 126 -0.82 21.77 26.33
N PHE A 127 -0.71 22.94 26.95
CA PHE A 127 -1.65 23.34 28.00
C PHE A 127 -3.09 23.41 27.47
N ALA A 128 -3.30 23.98 26.28
CA ALA A 128 -4.62 23.98 25.64
C ALA A 128 -5.13 22.54 25.37
N LEU A 129 -4.25 21.63 24.93
CA LEU A 129 -4.58 20.21 24.76
C LEU A 129 -4.97 19.55 26.10
N GLN A 130 -4.28 19.89 27.19
CA GLN A 130 -4.59 19.36 28.52
C GLN A 130 -5.99 19.76 28.96
N LEU A 131 -6.38 21.01 28.69
CA LEU A 131 -7.74 21.49 28.93
C LEU A 131 -8.78 20.76 28.05
N MET A 132 -8.45 20.50 26.78
CA MET A 132 -9.34 19.78 25.86
C MET A 132 -9.63 18.36 26.34
N GLU A 133 -8.58 17.60 26.68
CA GLU A 133 -8.71 16.20 27.08
C GLU A 133 -9.30 16.05 28.49
N SER A 134 -9.20 17.09 29.33
CA SER A 134 -9.72 17.05 30.72
C SER A 134 -11.16 17.54 30.86
N VAL A 135 -11.77 18.10 29.81
CA VAL A 135 -13.11 18.69 29.86
C VAL A 135 -14.10 17.87 29.02
N SER A 136 -15.23 17.50 29.61
CA SER A 136 -16.27 16.68 28.94
C SER A 136 -17.24 17.48 28.05
N ASP A 137 -17.14 18.81 28.00
CA ASP A 137 -18.04 19.68 27.23
C ASP A 137 -17.58 19.84 25.78
N GLU A 138 -18.20 19.11 24.86
CA GLU A 138 -17.86 19.10 23.44
C GLU A 138 -17.85 20.49 22.78
N ARG A 139 -18.76 21.40 23.19
CA ARG A 139 -18.79 22.76 22.63
C ARG A 139 -17.56 23.55 23.06
N LEU A 140 -17.14 23.37 24.31
CA LEU A 140 -15.93 24.00 24.84
C LEU A 140 -14.68 23.38 24.22
N VAL A 141 -14.63 22.06 24.05
CA VAL A 141 -13.54 21.34 23.37
C VAL A 141 -13.33 21.87 21.94
N LYS A 142 -14.42 22.09 21.17
CA LYS A 142 -14.32 22.65 19.82
C LYS A 142 -13.71 24.05 19.79
N LYS A 143 -14.09 24.90 20.75
CA LYS A 143 -13.49 26.25 20.90
C LYS A 143 -12.02 26.17 21.30
N LEU A 144 -11.68 25.32 22.26
CA LEU A 144 -10.31 25.09 22.71
C LEU A 144 -9.42 24.54 21.59
N SER A 145 -9.95 23.69 20.71
CA SER A 145 -9.24 23.21 19.52
C SER A 145 -8.80 24.36 18.59
N THR A 146 -9.70 25.31 18.33
CA THR A 146 -9.38 26.51 17.53
C THR A 146 -8.35 27.41 18.21
N ILE A 147 -8.36 27.48 19.55
CA ILE A 147 -7.36 28.24 20.32
C ILE A 147 -6.01 27.51 20.29
N ARG A 148 -5.99 26.19 20.47
CA ARG A 148 -4.80 25.33 20.43
C ARG A 148 -4.08 25.46 19.08
N GLU A 149 -4.81 25.31 17.97
CA GLU A 149 -4.25 25.40 16.62
C GLU A 149 -3.59 26.76 16.36
N ARG A 150 -4.21 27.84 16.85
CA ARG A 150 -3.67 29.20 16.75
C ARG A 150 -2.38 29.37 17.55
N ILE A 151 -2.37 28.93 18.81
CA ILE A 151 -1.18 28.99 19.67
C ILE A 151 -0.06 28.16 19.05
N TYR A 152 -0.34 26.92 18.65
CA TYR A 152 0.61 26.02 18.01
C TYR A 152 1.23 26.63 16.74
N THR A 153 0.39 27.18 15.86
CA THR A 153 0.86 27.81 14.61
C THR A 153 1.81 28.98 14.90
N GLN A 154 1.55 29.78 15.94
CA GLN A 154 2.43 30.87 16.36
C GLN A 154 3.72 30.37 17.00
N GLU A 155 3.64 29.33 17.84
CA GLU A 155 4.82 28.67 18.45
C GLU A 155 5.76 28.09 17.37
N VAL A 156 5.21 27.44 16.35
CA VAL A 156 5.97 26.91 15.20
C VAL A 156 6.54 28.05 14.33
N ARG A 157 5.73 29.07 13.97
CA ARG A 157 6.24 30.23 13.20
C ARG A 157 7.37 30.96 13.94
N TYR A 158 7.20 31.17 15.23
CA TYR A 158 8.22 31.79 16.07
C TYR A 158 9.49 30.94 16.13
N SER A 159 9.34 29.62 16.19
CA SER A 159 10.47 28.68 16.16
C SER A 159 11.25 28.71 14.85
N ILE A 160 10.58 28.83 13.70
CA ILE A 160 11.22 28.92 12.38
C ILE A 160 11.91 30.28 12.19
N SER A 161 11.34 31.37 12.70
CA SER A 161 11.84 32.73 12.46
C SER A 161 13.07 33.14 13.28
N ARG A 162 13.40 32.44 14.38
CA ARG A 162 14.58 32.71 15.22
C ARG A 162 15.63 31.61 15.11
N GLN A 163 16.56 31.74 14.16
CA GLN A 163 17.68 30.79 13.96
C GLN A 163 18.85 30.97 14.95
N GLU A 164 18.86 32.03 15.77
CA GLU A 164 20.10 32.48 16.44
C GLU A 164 20.43 31.80 17.79
N SER A 165 19.56 30.96 18.36
CA SER A 165 19.78 30.40 19.73
C SER A 165 19.51 28.91 19.89
N TYR A 166 18.61 28.34 19.10
CA TYR A 166 18.29 26.92 19.06
C TYR A 166 17.81 26.58 17.66
N ASP A 167 18.15 25.39 17.17
CA ASP A 167 17.66 24.84 15.89
C ASP A 167 16.11 24.76 15.90
N PRO A 168 15.41 25.29 14.88
CA PRO A 168 13.96 25.21 14.76
C PRO A 168 13.38 23.80 14.99
N VAL A 169 14.08 22.75 14.55
CA VAL A 169 13.65 21.35 14.74
C VAL A 169 13.62 20.98 16.23
N THR A 170 14.62 21.41 17.00
CA THR A 170 14.69 21.16 18.45
C THR A 170 13.54 21.85 19.17
N ARG A 171 13.17 23.07 18.75
CA ARG A 171 12.05 23.81 19.35
C ARG A 171 10.70 23.15 19.08
N ILE A 172 10.47 22.72 17.83
CA ILE A 172 9.25 22.02 17.44
C ILE A 172 9.16 20.69 18.19
N ARG A 173 10.27 19.97 18.33
CA ARG A 173 10.34 18.75 19.13
C ARG A 173 9.92 18.95 20.59
N ILE A 174 10.39 20.02 21.25
CA ILE A 174 9.97 20.33 22.63
C ILE A 174 8.45 20.59 22.69
N ILE A 175 7.89 21.29 21.69
CA ILE A 175 6.44 21.52 21.63
C ILE A 175 5.67 20.19 21.54
N GLU A 176 6.10 19.29 20.66
CA GLU A 176 5.49 17.96 20.51
C GLU A 176 5.68 17.08 21.75
N GLU A 177 6.86 17.09 22.38
CA GLU A 177 7.14 16.33 23.61
C GLU A 177 6.19 16.72 24.75
N HIS A 178 5.90 18.02 24.90
CA HIS A 178 4.92 18.47 25.89
C HIS A 178 3.49 18.09 25.53
N ALA A 179 3.10 18.11 24.24
CA ALA A 179 1.78 17.64 23.81
C ALA A 179 1.60 16.13 24.09
N MET A 180 2.64 15.33 23.84
CA MET A 180 2.66 13.90 24.15
C MET A 180 2.63 13.64 25.65
N ARG A 181 3.35 14.43 26.47
CA ARG A 181 3.28 14.34 27.94
C ARG A 181 1.84 14.49 28.45
N VAL A 182 1.10 15.43 27.89
CA VAL A 182 -0.32 15.65 28.23
C VAL A 182 -1.18 14.45 27.83
N LEU A 183 -1.00 13.91 26.63
CA LEU A 183 -1.74 12.73 26.19
C LEU A 183 -1.44 11.50 27.07
N ARG A 184 -0.19 11.33 27.52
CA ARG A 184 0.25 10.29 28.47
C ARG A 184 -0.40 10.42 29.86
N GLU A 185 -0.60 11.64 30.35
CA GLU A 185 -1.26 11.90 31.64
C GLU A 185 -2.77 11.60 31.60
N VAL A 186 -3.42 11.86 30.46
CA VAL A 186 -4.89 11.74 30.34
C VAL A 186 -5.34 10.38 29.79
N LYS A 187 -4.58 9.76 28.88
CA LYS A 187 -4.83 8.44 28.32
C LYS A 187 -3.70 7.49 28.73
N ARG A 188 -3.88 6.74 29.82
CA ARG A 188 -2.98 5.62 30.12
C ARG A 188 -3.20 4.52 29.07
N PRO A 189 -2.16 4.05 28.35
CA PRO A 189 -2.25 2.80 27.62
C PRO A 189 -2.48 1.67 28.63
N ALA A 190 -3.51 0.86 28.40
CA ALA A 190 -3.67 -0.38 29.11
C ALA A 190 -2.53 -1.33 28.70
N GLN A 191 -1.76 -1.81 29.69
CA GLN A 191 -0.70 -2.82 29.56
C GLN A 191 0.62 -2.39 28.89
N ALA A 192 1.26 -1.32 29.36
CA ALA A 192 2.68 -1.07 29.07
C ALA A 192 3.60 -1.63 30.18
N ASP A 193 4.66 -2.33 29.78
CA ASP A 193 5.71 -2.85 30.67
C ASP A 193 6.46 -1.68 31.33
N ARG A 194 6.62 -1.69 32.65
CA ARG A 194 7.11 -0.52 33.44
C ARG A 194 8.52 -0.04 33.07
N SER A 195 9.30 -0.87 32.35
CA SER A 195 10.63 -0.51 31.89
C SER A 195 10.64 0.35 30.61
N LEU A 196 9.54 0.39 29.87
CA LEU A 196 9.42 1.13 28.59
C LEU A 196 8.57 2.40 28.73
N SER A 197 8.07 2.71 29.92
CA SER A 197 7.05 3.73 30.16
C SER A 197 7.58 5.16 30.36
N GLN A 198 8.85 5.44 30.07
CA GLN A 198 9.46 6.78 30.22
C GLN A 198 10.50 7.07 29.13
N GLY A 199 10.70 8.35 28.82
CA GLY A 199 11.75 8.81 27.92
C GLY A 199 11.55 8.42 26.45
N GLN A 200 12.66 8.12 25.77
CA GLN A 200 12.70 7.73 24.37
C GLN A 200 12.01 6.38 24.07
N PRO A 201 12.11 5.32 24.90
CA PRO A 201 11.41 4.06 24.68
C PRO A 201 9.90 4.22 24.52
N LEU A 202 9.28 5.08 25.34
CA LEU A 202 7.85 5.35 25.24
C LEU A 202 7.49 6.10 23.96
N PHE A 203 8.35 7.01 23.49
CA PHE A 203 8.14 7.70 22.21
C PHE A 203 8.15 6.72 21.03
N VAL A 204 9.10 5.77 21.03
CA VAL A 204 9.14 4.72 20.00
C VAL A 204 7.88 3.86 20.03
N LEU A 205 7.37 3.52 21.22
CA LEU A 205 6.11 2.78 21.36
C LEU A 205 4.90 3.60 20.89
N ASP A 206 4.79 4.86 21.29
CA ASP A 206 3.70 5.76 20.87
C ASP A 206 3.70 5.90 19.34
N PHE A 207 4.88 6.10 18.72
CA PHE A 207 5.02 6.18 17.27
C PHE A 207 4.61 4.87 16.56
N ILE A 208 4.98 3.71 17.11
CA ILE A 208 4.55 2.41 16.59
C ILE A 208 3.02 2.26 16.68
N GLU A 209 2.39 2.71 17.76
CA GLU A 209 0.94 2.67 17.92
C GLU A 209 0.21 3.64 16.97
N ASP A 210 0.77 4.82 16.71
CA ASP A 210 0.24 5.77 15.73
C ASP A 210 0.27 5.17 14.31
N ILE A 211 1.37 4.50 13.95
CA ILE A 211 1.46 3.77 12.67
C ILE A 211 0.40 2.67 12.61
N LYS A 212 0.24 1.87 13.67
CA LYS A 212 -0.81 0.84 13.73
C LYS A 212 -2.21 1.42 13.56
N ALA A 213 -2.47 2.59 14.15
CA ALA A 213 -3.75 3.29 13.97
C ALA A 213 -3.96 3.81 12.54
N GLY A 214 -2.87 4.11 11.82
CA GLY A 214 -2.88 4.53 10.41
C GLY A 214 -3.01 3.41 9.38
N ILE A 215 -2.81 2.14 9.77
CA ILE A 215 -2.89 0.97 8.86
C ILE A 215 -4.18 0.94 8.00
N PRO A 216 -5.39 1.20 8.54
CA PRO A 216 -6.61 1.19 7.72
C PRO A 216 -6.53 2.16 6.54
N THR A 217 -5.98 3.36 6.74
CA THR A 217 -5.83 4.36 5.68
C THR A 217 -4.80 3.92 4.63
N MET A 218 -3.72 3.26 5.04
CA MET A 218 -2.77 2.66 4.09
C MET A 218 -3.42 1.59 3.21
N PHE A 219 -4.36 0.80 3.75
CA PHE A 219 -5.14 -0.15 2.94
C PHE A 219 -6.11 0.55 1.99
N ASP A 220 -6.76 1.63 2.43
CA ASP A 220 -7.62 2.43 1.56
C ASP A 220 -6.82 2.99 0.37
N ASP A 221 -5.63 3.53 0.62
CA ASP A 221 -4.74 4.04 -0.44
C ASP A 221 -4.25 2.93 -1.38
N PHE A 222 -3.99 1.73 -0.86
CA PHE A 222 -3.66 0.57 -1.69
C PHE A 222 -4.82 0.16 -2.60
N GLN A 223 -6.05 0.14 -2.08
CA GLN A 223 -7.25 -0.18 -2.85
C GLN A 223 -7.57 0.90 -3.91
N GLU A 224 -7.26 2.16 -3.63
CA GLU A 224 -7.36 3.28 -4.55
C GLU A 224 -6.19 3.36 -5.57
N MET A 225 -5.35 2.32 -5.64
CA MET A 225 -4.23 2.19 -6.58
C MET A 225 -3.15 3.28 -6.42
N LYS A 226 -3.01 3.89 -5.23
CA LYS A 226 -1.99 4.92 -4.95
C LYS A 226 -0.63 4.33 -4.58
N TYR A 227 -0.18 3.33 -5.33
CA TYR A 227 1.01 2.52 -4.98
C TYR A 227 2.31 3.32 -4.87
N ASP A 228 2.48 4.37 -5.68
CA ASP A 228 3.70 5.21 -5.64
C ASP A 228 3.75 6.06 -4.37
N THR A 229 2.65 6.76 -4.07
CA THR A 229 2.55 7.62 -2.89
C THR A 229 2.68 6.79 -1.62
N LEU A 230 1.97 5.66 -1.55
CA LEU A 230 1.97 4.79 -0.39
C LEU A 230 3.34 4.17 -0.12
N ALA A 231 4.05 3.70 -1.17
CA ALA A 231 5.39 3.16 -1.00
C ALA A 231 6.37 4.20 -0.43
N ASN A 232 6.34 5.45 -0.94
CA ASN A 232 7.20 6.52 -0.43
C ASN A 232 6.88 6.90 1.01
N GLU A 233 5.59 6.88 1.39
CA GLU A 233 5.17 7.11 2.78
C GLU A 233 5.68 5.99 3.70
N ILE A 234 5.53 4.73 3.27
CA ILE A 234 6.03 3.57 4.01
C ILE A 234 7.55 3.65 4.20
N GLU A 235 8.31 3.95 3.13
CA GLU A 235 9.76 4.12 3.19
C GLU A 235 10.16 5.23 4.19
N ALA A 236 9.44 6.35 4.20
CA ALA A 236 9.68 7.43 5.17
C ALA A 236 9.42 6.99 6.62
N VAL A 237 8.35 6.22 6.85
CA VAL A 237 8.01 5.68 8.16
C VAL A 237 9.05 4.66 8.63
N GLN A 238 9.47 3.73 7.77
CA GLN A 238 10.50 2.73 8.08
C GLN A 238 11.83 3.41 8.45
N ASN A 239 12.27 4.39 7.67
CA ASN A 239 13.50 5.15 7.94
C ASN A 239 13.46 5.83 9.31
N GLU A 240 12.30 6.35 9.73
CA GLU A 240 12.16 6.95 11.06
C GLU A 240 12.15 5.89 12.17
N ILE A 241 11.49 4.73 11.97
CA ILE A 241 11.60 3.60 12.92
C ILE A 241 13.06 3.19 13.10
N GLU A 242 13.80 2.97 12.02
CA GLU A 242 15.21 2.59 12.06
C GLU A 242 16.06 3.61 12.78
N ARG A 243 15.87 4.90 12.47
CA ARG A 243 16.56 6.00 13.15
C ARG A 243 16.29 6.01 14.65
N LEU A 244 15.05 5.80 15.07
CA LEU A 244 14.66 5.74 16.48
C LEU A 244 15.27 4.53 17.19
N LEU A 245 15.33 3.37 16.52
CA LEU A 245 15.98 2.17 17.03
C LEU A 245 17.50 2.37 17.14
N ILE A 246 18.17 2.96 16.15
CA ILE A 246 19.61 3.31 16.18
C ILE A 246 19.90 4.28 17.34
N MET A 247 19.04 5.29 17.52
CA MET A 247 19.19 6.22 18.62
C MET A 247 19.06 5.49 19.96
N SER A 248 18.16 4.52 20.09
CA SER A 248 17.98 3.76 21.33
C SER A 248 19.20 2.88 21.68
N THR A 249 19.97 2.43 20.68
CA THR A 249 21.24 1.73 20.91
C THR A 249 22.28 2.62 21.58
N LEU A 250 22.19 3.93 21.40
CA LEU A 250 23.12 4.92 21.95
C LEU A 250 22.68 5.45 23.32
N THR A 251 21.37 5.49 23.59
CA THR A 251 20.79 6.17 24.76
C THR A 251 20.22 5.23 25.81
N GLU A 252 19.90 3.98 25.44
CA GLU A 252 19.20 3.05 26.32
C GLU A 252 20.03 1.81 26.68
N SER A 253 19.60 1.10 27.72
CA SER A 253 20.21 -0.18 28.08
C SER A 253 20.00 -1.22 26.98
N SER A 254 20.92 -2.19 26.85
CA SER A 254 20.80 -3.28 25.88
C SER A 254 19.50 -4.09 26.03
N GLU A 255 18.98 -4.19 27.25
CA GLU A 255 17.70 -4.84 27.54
C GLU A 255 16.52 -4.03 26.99
N THR A 256 16.51 -2.72 27.24
CA THR A 256 15.46 -1.80 26.76
C THR A 256 15.45 -1.74 25.24
N HIS A 257 16.62 -1.61 24.62
CA HIS A 257 16.77 -1.62 23.16
C HIS A 257 16.22 -2.91 22.55
N ARG A 258 16.59 -4.07 23.11
CA ARG A 258 16.09 -5.36 22.63
C ARG A 258 14.56 -5.45 22.67
N ARG A 259 13.93 -4.95 23.74
CA ARG A 259 12.46 -4.91 23.85
C ARG A 259 11.82 -3.97 22.82
N LEU A 260 12.42 -2.82 22.56
CA LEU A 260 11.94 -1.90 21.51
C LEU A 260 12.03 -2.52 20.13
N VAL A 261 13.14 -3.20 19.83
CA VAL A 261 13.28 -3.95 18.58
C VAL A 261 12.20 -5.02 18.45
N THR A 262 11.90 -5.77 19.52
CA THR A 262 10.80 -6.75 19.50
C THR A 262 9.44 -6.10 19.22
N HIS A 263 9.11 -4.98 19.87
CA HIS A 263 7.86 -4.27 19.62
C HIS A 263 7.76 -3.66 18.22
N ALA A 264 8.88 -3.24 17.65
CA ALA A 264 8.95 -2.67 16.30
C ALA A 264 8.99 -3.75 15.20
N ALA A 265 9.43 -4.97 15.50
CA ALA A 265 9.72 -5.99 14.49
C ALA A 265 8.50 -6.37 13.66
N ASP A 266 7.36 -6.64 14.29
CA ASP A 266 6.13 -7.02 13.58
C ASP A 266 5.61 -5.89 12.67
N ILE A 267 5.60 -4.64 13.15
CA ILE A 267 5.13 -3.51 12.35
C ILE A 267 6.10 -3.19 11.20
N THR A 268 7.41 -3.27 11.46
CA THR A 268 8.43 -3.01 10.45
C THR A 268 8.37 -4.08 9.35
N LEU A 269 8.22 -5.35 9.72
CA LEU A 269 8.04 -6.44 8.77
C LEU A 269 6.76 -6.27 7.95
N PHE A 270 5.68 -5.81 8.58
CA PHE A 270 4.41 -5.53 7.89
C PHE A 270 4.56 -4.40 6.87
N LEU A 271 5.25 -3.33 7.24
CA LEU A 271 5.54 -2.21 6.34
C LEU A 271 6.39 -2.67 5.15
N TYR A 272 7.46 -3.44 5.39
CA TYR A 272 8.25 -4.03 4.30
C TYR A 272 7.42 -4.92 3.37
N TYR A 273 6.52 -5.74 3.94
CA TYR A 273 5.59 -6.54 3.16
C TYR A 273 4.69 -5.67 2.27
N LEU A 274 4.05 -4.65 2.85
CA LEU A 274 3.13 -3.78 2.12
C LEU A 274 3.84 -2.96 1.03
N GLU A 275 5.05 -2.49 1.29
CA GLU A 275 5.88 -1.79 0.30
C GLU A 275 6.24 -2.69 -0.89
N MET A 276 6.69 -3.92 -0.63
CA MET A 276 6.91 -4.92 -1.70
C MET A 276 5.66 -5.11 -2.54
N MET A 277 4.49 -5.23 -1.91
CA MET A 277 3.22 -5.38 -2.63
C MET A 277 2.91 -4.14 -3.48
N CYS A 278 3.14 -2.93 -2.98
CA CYS A 278 2.96 -1.70 -3.75
C CYS A 278 3.82 -1.72 -5.01
N HIS A 279 5.11 -2.04 -4.89
CA HIS A 279 6.01 -2.10 -6.04
C HIS A 279 5.63 -3.20 -7.05
N LEU A 280 5.21 -4.38 -6.57
CA LEU A 280 4.75 -5.46 -7.43
C LEU A 280 3.48 -5.09 -8.20
N TYR A 281 2.53 -4.41 -7.56
CA TYR A 281 1.27 -3.99 -8.19
C TYR A 281 1.43 -2.87 -9.22
N ARG A 282 2.57 -2.16 -9.24
CA ARG A 282 2.91 -1.24 -10.35
C ARG A 282 3.05 -1.98 -11.70
N GLY A 283 3.36 -3.28 -11.68
CA GLY A 283 3.48 -4.10 -12.89
C GLY A 283 4.64 -3.71 -13.81
N THR A 284 5.66 -3.01 -13.29
CA THR A 284 6.84 -2.58 -14.06
C THR A 284 8.09 -3.37 -13.68
N LYS A 285 9.08 -3.42 -14.59
CA LYS A 285 10.38 -4.05 -14.34
C LYS A 285 11.14 -3.37 -13.18
N GLU A 286 11.00 -2.06 -13.05
CA GLU A 286 11.59 -1.29 -11.95
C GLU A 286 10.95 -1.66 -10.61
N GLY A 287 9.62 -1.80 -10.56
CA GLY A 287 8.91 -2.27 -9.37
C GLY A 287 9.37 -3.65 -8.89
N ILE A 288 9.66 -4.57 -9.81
CA ILE A 288 10.22 -5.89 -9.45
C ILE A 288 11.60 -5.73 -8.77
N ASN A 289 12.49 -4.89 -9.31
CA ASN A 289 13.81 -4.65 -8.73
C ASN A 289 13.74 -3.99 -7.35
N ASP A 290 12.84 -3.03 -7.16
CA ASP A 290 12.60 -2.41 -5.86
C ASP A 290 12.07 -3.43 -4.86
N ALA A 291 11.08 -4.24 -5.24
CA ALA A 291 10.54 -5.29 -4.38
C ALA A 291 11.62 -6.31 -3.95
N ILE A 292 12.58 -6.64 -4.83
CA ILE A 292 13.73 -7.48 -4.49
C ILE A 292 14.61 -6.82 -3.41
N ARG A 293 14.96 -5.54 -3.58
CA ARG A 293 15.75 -4.79 -2.60
C ARG A 293 15.08 -4.78 -1.23
N ILE A 294 13.78 -4.50 -1.20
CA ILE A 294 12.99 -4.48 0.04
C ILE A 294 12.87 -5.88 0.65
N SER A 295 12.75 -6.92 -0.20
CA SER A 295 12.73 -8.30 0.27
C SER A 295 13.99 -8.66 1.05
N ASP A 296 15.17 -8.21 0.62
CA ASP A 296 16.43 -8.46 1.31
C ASP A 296 16.48 -7.82 2.70
N GLU A 297 15.98 -6.59 2.85
CA GLU A 297 15.91 -5.94 4.16
C GLU A 297 14.89 -6.63 5.08
N SER A 298 13.73 -7.02 4.54
CA SER A 298 12.73 -7.80 5.28
C SER A 298 13.28 -9.15 5.78
N PHE A 299 14.12 -9.80 4.98
CA PHE A 299 14.75 -11.07 5.35
C PHE A 299 15.81 -10.89 6.43
N ARG A 300 16.62 -9.82 6.35
CA ARG A 300 17.55 -9.49 7.45
C ARG A 300 16.79 -9.29 8.75
N LEU A 301 15.66 -8.57 8.72
CA LEU A 301 14.82 -8.39 9.90
C LEU A 301 14.35 -9.75 10.47
N LEU A 302 13.87 -10.66 9.62
CA LEU A 302 13.47 -12.02 10.02
C LEU A 302 14.59 -12.84 10.66
N MET A 303 15.84 -12.69 10.17
CA MET A 303 16.99 -13.44 10.67
C MET A 303 17.54 -12.90 12.00
N PHE A 304 17.42 -11.60 12.25
CA PHE A 304 18.06 -10.93 13.39
C PHE A 304 17.09 -10.49 14.49
N THR A 305 15.77 -10.52 14.26
CA THR A 305 14.77 -10.05 15.23
C THR A 305 13.71 -11.09 15.56
N GLY A 306 13.18 -11.03 16.78
CA GLY A 306 12.12 -11.92 17.27
C GLY A 306 10.74 -11.46 16.83
N VAL A 307 10.45 -11.50 15.52
CA VAL A 307 9.09 -11.30 14.99
C VAL A 307 8.18 -12.38 15.60
N GLU A 308 7.02 -12.01 16.13
CA GLU A 308 6.11 -12.96 16.81
C GLU A 308 5.01 -13.45 15.87
N ASN A 309 4.62 -12.62 14.88
CA ASN A 309 3.54 -12.93 13.96
C ASN A 309 3.96 -13.93 12.87
N ASP A 310 3.77 -15.23 13.13
CA ASP A 310 4.11 -16.30 12.20
C ASP A 310 3.35 -16.27 10.86
N SER A 311 2.12 -15.72 10.83
CA SER A 311 1.37 -15.55 9.58
C SER A 311 2.00 -14.48 8.69
N LEU A 312 2.44 -13.37 9.28
CA LEU A 312 3.17 -12.32 8.55
C LEU A 312 4.51 -12.83 8.01
N LYS A 313 5.25 -13.63 8.79
CA LYS A 313 6.47 -14.30 8.31
C LYS A 313 6.17 -15.15 7.08
N ALA A 314 5.10 -15.94 7.12
CA ALA A 314 4.69 -16.79 6.01
C ALA A 314 4.42 -15.96 4.75
N SER A 315 3.69 -14.85 4.86
CA SER A 315 3.43 -13.93 3.75
C SER A 315 4.71 -13.33 3.15
N VAL A 316 5.70 -12.98 3.98
CA VAL A 316 6.98 -12.44 3.49
C VAL A 316 7.81 -13.51 2.78
N PHE A 317 7.93 -14.72 3.35
CA PHE A 317 8.60 -15.84 2.67
C PHE A 317 7.93 -16.18 1.34
N PHE A 318 6.60 -16.14 1.31
CA PHE A 318 5.83 -16.37 0.09
C PHE A 318 6.17 -15.37 -1.01
N VAL A 319 6.15 -14.07 -0.71
CA VAL A 319 6.54 -13.01 -1.67
C VAL A 319 7.98 -13.19 -2.13
N ARG A 320 8.90 -13.55 -1.23
CA ARG A 320 10.30 -13.80 -1.58
C ARG A 320 10.46 -14.99 -2.54
N ILE A 321 9.73 -16.08 -2.32
CA ILE A 321 9.70 -17.22 -3.25
C ILE A 321 9.18 -16.80 -4.63
N ILE A 322 8.15 -15.94 -4.70
CA ILE A 322 7.66 -15.38 -5.95
C ILE A 322 8.74 -14.54 -6.65
N LEU A 323 9.42 -13.66 -5.93
CA LEU A 323 10.48 -12.82 -6.49
C LEU A 323 11.65 -13.66 -7.02
N ALA A 324 12.07 -14.68 -6.28
CA ALA A 324 13.11 -15.60 -6.71
C ALA A 324 12.69 -16.42 -7.95
N LEU A 325 11.39 -16.79 -8.05
CA LEU A 325 10.83 -17.42 -9.24
C LEU A 325 10.90 -16.51 -10.46
N ILE A 326 10.58 -15.22 -10.31
CA ILE A 326 10.68 -14.20 -11.37
C ILE A 326 12.13 -14.02 -11.83
N LEU A 327 13.09 -14.09 -10.91
CA LEU A 327 14.53 -14.01 -11.20
C LEU A 327 15.12 -15.31 -11.75
N GLU A 328 14.35 -16.39 -11.79
CA GLU A 328 14.82 -17.75 -12.08
C GLU A 328 15.95 -18.22 -11.12
N ASP A 329 15.99 -17.69 -9.89
CA ASP A 329 16.95 -18.12 -8.85
C ASP A 329 16.45 -19.36 -8.11
N TYR A 330 16.57 -20.51 -8.76
CA TYR A 330 16.05 -21.76 -8.22
C TYR A 330 16.81 -22.28 -6.99
N GLU A 331 18.05 -21.87 -6.76
CA GLU A 331 18.80 -22.26 -5.56
C GLU A 331 18.22 -21.55 -4.33
N GLU A 332 17.89 -20.27 -4.49
CA GLU A 332 17.25 -19.47 -3.46
C GLU A 332 15.83 -20.00 -3.12
N ILE A 333 15.07 -20.42 -4.14
CA ILE A 333 13.74 -21.02 -3.93
C ILE A 333 13.83 -22.34 -3.14
N ASP A 334 14.77 -23.24 -3.46
CA ASP A 334 14.91 -24.51 -2.73
C ASP A 334 15.12 -24.27 -1.23
N TYR A 335 15.96 -23.30 -0.89
CA TYR A 335 16.26 -22.93 0.49
C TYR A 335 15.01 -22.39 1.19
N TYR A 336 14.35 -21.37 0.64
CA TYR A 336 13.21 -20.76 1.31
C TYR A 336 11.95 -21.60 1.28
N TYR A 337 11.72 -22.38 0.23
CA TYR A 337 10.57 -23.26 0.16
C TYR A 337 10.58 -24.27 1.31
N SER A 338 11.74 -24.86 1.63
CA SER A 338 11.85 -25.80 2.75
C SER A 338 11.54 -25.14 4.11
N LEU A 339 11.99 -23.90 4.32
CA LEU A 339 11.71 -23.12 5.52
C LEU A 339 10.25 -22.72 5.62
N TYR A 340 9.67 -22.28 4.50
CA TYR A 340 8.28 -21.87 4.38
C TYR A 340 7.34 -23.06 4.65
N ASP A 341 7.54 -24.19 3.97
CA ASP A 341 6.69 -25.38 4.11
C ASP A 341 6.71 -25.94 5.55
N SER A 342 7.89 -26.02 6.16
CA SER A 342 8.03 -26.42 7.57
C SER A 342 7.32 -25.46 8.53
N MET A 343 7.36 -24.16 8.25
CA MET A 343 6.66 -23.16 9.05
C MET A 343 5.14 -23.28 8.91
N LEU A 344 4.63 -23.46 7.68
CA LEU A 344 3.20 -23.66 7.45
C LEU A 344 2.67 -24.88 8.22
N GLU A 345 3.41 -25.99 8.23
CA GLU A 345 3.07 -27.19 8.99
C GLU A 345 3.02 -26.92 10.50
N ARG A 346 4.01 -26.23 11.04
CA ARG A 346 4.10 -25.93 12.48
C ARG A 346 2.98 -25.01 12.97
N VAL A 347 2.62 -24.00 12.17
CA VAL A 347 1.70 -22.93 12.58
C VAL A 347 0.23 -23.30 12.27
N GLY A 348 0.00 -24.27 11.38
CA GLY A 348 -1.35 -24.67 10.97
C GLY A 348 -2.01 -23.70 9.99
N LEU A 349 -1.21 -23.04 9.15
CA LEU A 349 -1.70 -22.14 8.08
C LEU A 349 -2.10 -22.96 6.85
N ASP A 350 -3.18 -23.73 6.97
CA ASP A 350 -3.57 -24.71 5.96
C ASP A 350 -3.93 -24.09 4.60
N ASP A 351 -4.55 -22.90 4.58
CA ASP A 351 -4.89 -22.17 3.35
C ASP A 351 -3.64 -21.82 2.50
N MET A 352 -2.52 -21.54 3.17
CA MET A 352 -1.23 -21.25 2.54
C MET A 352 -0.50 -22.51 2.06
N LYS A 353 -0.83 -23.69 2.59
CA LYS A 353 -0.26 -24.97 2.14
C LYS A 353 -0.76 -25.34 0.75
N GLU A 354 -2.02 -25.02 0.45
CA GLU A 354 -2.60 -25.32 -0.86
C GLU A 354 -1.85 -24.57 -1.97
N THR A 355 -1.53 -23.29 -1.72
CA THR A 355 -0.71 -22.47 -2.63
C THR A 355 0.75 -22.90 -2.64
N SER A 356 1.33 -23.26 -1.49
CA SER A 356 2.70 -23.79 -1.38
C SER A 356 2.95 -24.99 -2.31
N GLU A 357 2.04 -25.98 -2.30
CA GLU A 357 2.13 -27.14 -3.20
C GLU A 357 2.16 -26.70 -4.67
N GLY A 358 1.29 -25.76 -5.04
CA GLY A 358 1.28 -25.17 -6.39
C GLY A 358 2.61 -24.49 -6.78
N PHE A 359 3.23 -23.75 -5.86
CA PHE A 359 4.54 -23.12 -6.07
C PHE A 359 5.63 -24.15 -6.32
N TYR A 360 5.68 -25.18 -5.48
CA TYR A 360 6.64 -26.26 -5.65
C TYR A 360 6.53 -26.93 -7.00
N ILE A 361 5.31 -27.27 -7.43
CA ILE A 361 5.07 -27.89 -8.73
C ILE A 361 5.44 -26.94 -9.87
N THR A 362 5.10 -25.66 -9.77
CA THR A 362 5.48 -24.63 -10.75
C THR A 362 6.99 -24.57 -10.92
N MET A 363 7.73 -24.51 -9.81
CA MET A 363 9.20 -24.52 -9.81
C MET A 363 9.75 -25.79 -10.47
N GLN A 364 9.23 -26.97 -10.12
CA GLN A 364 9.67 -28.24 -10.72
C GLN A 364 9.42 -28.30 -12.24
N ILE A 365 8.38 -27.64 -12.73
CA ILE A 365 8.07 -27.57 -14.16
C ILE A 365 9.05 -26.64 -14.87
N LEU A 366 9.29 -25.44 -14.32
CA LEU A 366 10.12 -24.42 -14.96
C LEU A 366 11.62 -24.75 -14.91
N ARG A 367 12.09 -25.46 -13.89
CA ARG A 367 13.51 -25.80 -13.71
C ARG A 367 13.95 -26.93 -14.66
N LYS A 368 14.67 -26.56 -15.74
CA LYS A 368 15.14 -27.48 -16.81
C LYS A 368 16.05 -28.63 -16.36
N PHE A 369 16.69 -28.57 -15.18
CA PHE A 369 17.82 -29.45 -14.81
C PHE A 369 17.53 -30.58 -13.79
N MET A 370 16.37 -30.61 -13.12
CA MET A 370 16.09 -31.60 -12.07
C MET A 370 14.98 -32.61 -12.43
N GLY A 371 15.15 -33.33 -13.53
CA GLY A 371 14.31 -34.50 -13.87
C GLY A 371 12.87 -34.20 -14.31
N GLY A 372 12.42 -32.94 -14.22
CA GLY A 372 11.08 -32.49 -14.57
C GLY A 372 10.00 -32.96 -13.60
N PHE A 373 8.96 -32.15 -13.40
CA PHE A 373 7.78 -32.59 -12.65
C PHE A 373 7.26 -33.93 -13.20
N SER A 374 7.10 -34.91 -12.31
CA SER A 374 6.56 -36.23 -12.66
C SER A 374 5.42 -36.63 -11.73
N LEU A 375 4.25 -36.82 -12.34
CA LEU A 375 3.05 -37.34 -11.67
C LEU A 375 3.24 -38.77 -11.11
N THR A 376 4.27 -39.51 -11.53
CA THR A 376 4.58 -40.82 -10.95
C THR A 376 5.36 -40.74 -9.65
N GLN A 377 5.99 -39.59 -9.37
CA GLN A 377 6.83 -39.37 -8.18
C GLN A 377 6.17 -38.43 -7.17
N SER A 378 5.30 -37.51 -7.62
CA SER A 378 4.64 -36.52 -6.78
C SER A 378 3.13 -36.78 -6.65
N LYS A 379 2.65 -37.10 -5.44
CA LYS A 379 1.22 -37.20 -5.13
C LYS A 379 0.74 -35.86 -4.57
N LEU A 380 -0.20 -35.23 -5.28
CA LEU A 380 -0.77 -33.93 -4.94
C LEU A 380 -1.91 -34.08 -3.94
N ARG A 381 -1.92 -33.21 -2.94
CA ARG A 381 -3.01 -33.05 -1.97
C ARG A 381 -4.05 -32.05 -2.48
N TYR A 382 -3.63 -31.01 -3.19
CA TYR A 382 -4.44 -29.87 -3.64
C TYR A 382 -4.36 -29.68 -5.16
N PRO A 383 -4.83 -30.67 -5.96
CA PRO A 383 -4.71 -30.63 -7.42
C PRO A 383 -5.49 -29.46 -8.05
N ASP A 384 -6.65 -29.06 -7.50
CA ASP A 384 -7.46 -27.98 -8.07
C ASP A 384 -6.74 -26.63 -7.99
N VAL A 385 -6.16 -26.32 -6.82
CA VAL A 385 -5.38 -25.10 -6.58
C VAL A 385 -4.11 -25.09 -7.43
N THR A 386 -3.41 -26.22 -7.51
CA THR A 386 -2.23 -26.38 -8.37
C THR A 386 -2.57 -26.13 -9.85
N ILE A 387 -3.67 -26.70 -10.36
CA ILE A 387 -4.11 -26.49 -11.75
C ILE A 387 -4.44 -25.01 -12.00
N ALA A 388 -5.17 -24.36 -11.09
CA ALA A 388 -5.52 -22.95 -11.22
C ALA A 388 -4.27 -22.07 -11.29
N MET A 389 -3.35 -22.27 -10.35
CA MET A 389 -2.10 -21.52 -10.28
C MET A 389 -1.23 -21.69 -11.54
N LEU A 390 -1.03 -22.93 -12.03
CA LEU A 390 -0.26 -23.17 -13.25
C LEU A 390 -0.87 -22.47 -14.47
N ASN A 391 -2.20 -22.46 -14.58
CA ASN A 391 -2.87 -21.76 -15.67
C ASN A 391 -2.78 -20.24 -15.52
N ASP A 392 -2.87 -19.70 -14.31
CA ASP A 392 -2.74 -18.27 -14.08
C ASP A 392 -1.32 -17.77 -14.37
N ILE A 393 -0.28 -18.50 -13.96
CA ILE A 393 1.10 -18.16 -14.33
C ILE A 393 1.29 -18.29 -15.85
N ALA A 394 0.75 -19.34 -16.49
CA ALA A 394 0.82 -19.48 -17.94
C ALA A 394 0.18 -18.30 -18.69
N LYS A 395 -0.91 -17.73 -18.16
CA LYS A 395 -1.53 -16.51 -18.70
C LYS A 395 -0.56 -15.32 -18.64
N TYR A 396 0.13 -15.13 -17.51
CA TYR A 396 1.13 -14.07 -17.39
C TYR A 396 2.33 -14.30 -18.29
N CYS A 397 2.82 -15.54 -18.45
CA CYS A 397 3.87 -15.84 -19.42
C CYS A 397 3.50 -15.39 -20.85
N LEU A 398 2.23 -15.52 -21.25
CA LEU A 398 1.76 -15.03 -22.56
C LEU A 398 1.78 -13.50 -22.70
N LEU A 399 1.55 -12.75 -21.62
CA LEU A 399 1.69 -11.28 -21.65
C LEU A 399 3.11 -10.84 -21.97
N PHE A 400 4.09 -11.60 -21.48
CA PHE A 400 5.53 -11.36 -21.68
C PHE A 400 6.11 -12.09 -22.91
N ASP A 401 5.26 -12.63 -23.80
CA ASP A 401 5.65 -13.38 -25.00
C ASP A 401 6.50 -14.65 -24.72
N ASP A 402 6.44 -15.19 -23.49
CA ASP A 402 7.13 -16.41 -23.08
C ASP A 402 6.26 -17.66 -23.32
N HIS A 403 6.15 -18.03 -24.59
CA HIS A 403 5.30 -19.12 -25.05
C HIS A 403 5.78 -20.50 -24.59
N ASP A 404 7.09 -20.69 -24.39
CA ASP A 404 7.66 -22.00 -24.04
C ASP A 404 7.33 -22.36 -22.59
N ASN A 405 7.49 -21.42 -21.65
CA ASN A 405 7.11 -21.64 -20.25
C ASN A 405 5.59 -21.72 -20.10
N ALA A 406 4.83 -20.86 -20.80
CA ALA A 406 3.37 -20.94 -20.82
C ALA A 406 2.88 -22.33 -21.26
N TRP A 407 3.48 -22.88 -22.31
CA TRP A 407 3.16 -24.22 -22.80
C TRP A 407 3.45 -25.31 -21.76
N GLN A 408 4.63 -25.29 -21.15
CA GLN A 408 5.02 -26.28 -20.15
C GLN A 408 4.07 -26.28 -18.94
N LEU A 409 3.73 -25.10 -18.43
CA LEU A 409 2.81 -24.93 -17.31
C LEU A 409 1.40 -25.46 -17.66
N SER A 410 0.83 -25.05 -18.80
CA SER A 410 -0.50 -25.49 -19.23
C SER A 410 -0.58 -26.98 -19.55
N VAL A 411 0.48 -27.58 -20.13
CA VAL A 411 0.51 -29.02 -20.40
C VAL A 411 0.49 -29.81 -19.10
N ASN A 412 1.26 -29.38 -18.11
CA ASN A 412 1.29 -30.05 -16.81
C ASN A 412 -0.01 -29.85 -16.04
N ALA A 413 -0.61 -28.66 -16.08
CA ALA A 413 -1.95 -28.42 -15.53
C ALA A 413 -3.00 -29.37 -16.14
N TYR A 414 -2.99 -29.52 -17.47
CA TYR A 414 -3.86 -30.47 -18.17
C TYR A 414 -3.62 -31.93 -17.71
N LYS A 415 -2.36 -32.36 -17.64
CA LYS A 415 -2.00 -33.72 -17.19
C LYS A 415 -2.46 -33.99 -15.75
N ILE A 416 -2.29 -33.02 -14.85
CA ILE A 416 -2.77 -33.10 -13.47
C ILE A 416 -4.29 -33.24 -13.46
N GLY A 417 -5.02 -32.39 -14.21
CA GLY A 417 -6.48 -32.46 -14.29
C GLY A 417 -6.99 -33.82 -14.77
N VAL A 418 -6.36 -34.40 -15.80
CA VAL A 418 -6.69 -35.75 -16.27
C VAL A 418 -6.39 -36.81 -15.21
N ALA A 419 -5.20 -36.77 -14.59
CA ALA A 419 -4.75 -37.77 -13.62
C ALA A 419 -5.63 -37.79 -12.35
N TYR A 420 -6.00 -36.62 -11.84
CA TYR A 420 -6.81 -36.46 -10.63
C TYR A 420 -8.32 -36.38 -10.90
N ALA A 421 -8.75 -36.66 -12.13
CA ALA A 421 -10.15 -36.65 -12.54
C ALA A 421 -10.88 -35.31 -12.30
N LYS A 422 -10.19 -34.19 -12.54
CA LYS A 422 -10.73 -32.83 -12.44
C LYS A 422 -11.13 -32.30 -13.82
N GLU A 423 -12.39 -32.50 -14.19
CA GLU A 423 -12.93 -32.13 -15.52
C GLU A 423 -12.73 -30.64 -15.82
N THR A 424 -13.24 -29.75 -14.96
CA THR A 424 -13.16 -28.29 -15.15
C THR A 424 -11.70 -27.83 -15.32
N GLY A 425 -10.81 -28.30 -14.46
CA GLY A 425 -9.38 -27.98 -14.51
C GLY A 425 -8.71 -28.47 -15.80
N ALA A 426 -9.02 -29.70 -16.25
CA ALA A 426 -8.49 -30.25 -17.49
C ALA A 426 -9.00 -29.48 -18.72
N SER A 427 -10.29 -29.12 -18.76
CA SER A 427 -10.90 -28.33 -19.83
C SER A 427 -10.29 -26.94 -19.92
N MET A 428 -10.19 -26.22 -18.79
CA MET A 428 -9.58 -24.89 -18.74
C MET A 428 -8.11 -24.92 -19.21
N SER A 429 -7.35 -25.91 -18.74
CA SER A 429 -5.94 -26.07 -19.14
C SER A 429 -5.79 -26.38 -20.63
N PHE A 430 -6.72 -27.17 -21.21
CA PHE A 430 -6.75 -27.43 -22.64
C PHE A 430 -7.03 -26.15 -23.46
N SER A 431 -8.00 -25.34 -23.03
CA SER A 431 -8.29 -24.05 -23.66
C SER A 431 -7.10 -23.09 -23.56
N GLN A 432 -6.37 -23.12 -22.44
CA GLN A 432 -5.13 -22.36 -22.30
C GLN A 432 -4.05 -22.85 -23.28
N LEU A 433 -3.88 -24.16 -23.49
CA LEU A 433 -2.95 -24.69 -24.50
C LEU A 433 -3.26 -24.20 -25.91
N TYR A 434 -4.54 -24.09 -26.26
CA TYR A 434 -4.95 -23.52 -27.53
C TYR A 434 -4.58 -22.03 -27.64
N LYS A 435 -4.81 -21.24 -26.59
CA LYS A 435 -4.40 -19.83 -26.51
C LYS A 435 -2.87 -19.68 -26.67
N VAL A 436 -2.08 -20.53 -25.99
CA VAL A 436 -0.61 -20.56 -26.11
C VAL A 436 -0.15 -20.91 -27.52
N SER A 437 -0.75 -21.93 -28.14
CA SER A 437 -0.40 -22.30 -29.52
C SER A 437 -0.69 -21.17 -30.50
N SER A 438 -1.88 -20.56 -30.39
CA SER A 438 -2.33 -19.49 -31.29
C SER A 438 -1.47 -18.22 -31.17
N SER A 439 -1.13 -17.80 -29.95
CA SER A 439 -0.20 -16.66 -29.70
C SER A 439 1.21 -16.92 -30.21
N SER A 440 1.67 -18.17 -30.13
CA SER A 440 2.97 -18.59 -30.69
C SER A 440 2.97 -18.73 -32.22
N HIS A 441 2.00 -18.12 -32.91
CA HIS A 441 1.79 -18.20 -34.35
C HIS A 441 1.66 -19.66 -34.84
N ASP A 442 0.92 -20.48 -34.08
CA ASP A 442 0.62 -21.88 -34.39
C ASP A 442 1.84 -22.82 -34.45
N ARG A 443 3.01 -22.36 -33.97
CA ARG A 443 4.25 -23.16 -33.90
C ARG A 443 4.05 -24.47 -33.13
N LEU A 444 3.16 -24.48 -32.14
CA LEU A 444 2.90 -25.62 -31.24
C LEU A 444 1.72 -26.51 -31.71
N ASN A 445 1.11 -26.24 -32.86
CA ASN A 445 -0.04 -27.01 -33.37
C ASN A 445 0.20 -28.53 -33.45
N PRO A 446 1.36 -29.04 -33.92
CA PRO A 446 1.60 -30.49 -33.95
C PRO A 446 1.58 -31.16 -32.57
N ALA A 447 1.97 -30.42 -31.52
CA ALA A 447 1.90 -30.92 -30.15
C ALA A 447 0.48 -30.79 -29.60
N LEU A 448 -0.21 -29.69 -29.92
CA LEU A 448 -1.60 -29.46 -29.54
C LEU A 448 -2.54 -30.51 -30.14
N GLU A 449 -2.34 -30.90 -31.40
CA GLU A 449 -3.13 -31.95 -32.07
C GLU A 449 -3.08 -33.27 -31.29
N LYS A 450 -1.88 -33.73 -30.92
CA LYS A 450 -1.69 -34.96 -30.13
C LYS A 450 -2.39 -34.88 -28.78
N ILE A 451 -2.33 -33.72 -28.12
CA ILE A 451 -3.00 -33.49 -26.83
C ILE A 451 -4.51 -33.46 -27.03
N ALA A 452 -5.03 -32.84 -28.08
CA ALA A 452 -6.44 -32.76 -28.39
C ALA A 452 -7.04 -34.14 -28.72
N GLU A 453 -6.35 -34.97 -29.50
CA GLU A 453 -6.74 -36.36 -29.73
C GLU A 453 -6.79 -37.18 -28.43
N HIS A 454 -5.77 -37.01 -27.57
CA HIS A 454 -5.74 -37.66 -26.26
C HIS A 454 -6.88 -37.16 -25.37
N ALA A 455 -7.13 -35.85 -25.33
CA ALA A 455 -8.19 -35.22 -24.57
C ALA A 455 -9.56 -35.74 -25.01
N LEU A 456 -9.84 -35.79 -26.31
CA LEU A 456 -11.09 -36.32 -26.84
C LEU A 456 -11.31 -37.77 -26.39
N LYS A 457 -10.29 -38.63 -26.54
CA LYS A 457 -10.36 -40.04 -26.10
C LYS A 457 -10.63 -40.18 -24.60
N VAL A 458 -9.91 -39.42 -23.78
CA VAL A 458 -10.04 -39.48 -22.32
C VAL A 458 -11.37 -38.92 -21.85
N PHE A 459 -11.80 -37.79 -22.39
CA PHE A 459 -13.02 -37.11 -21.97
C PHE A 459 -14.24 -37.95 -22.33
N VAL A 460 -14.29 -38.51 -23.54
CA VAL A 460 -15.33 -39.47 -23.92
C VAL A 460 -15.33 -40.68 -22.98
N LYS A 461 -14.16 -41.27 -22.69
CA LYS A 461 -14.05 -42.41 -21.77
C LYS A 461 -14.54 -42.09 -20.35
N LYS A 462 -14.34 -40.86 -19.88
CA LYS A 462 -14.75 -40.40 -18.55
C LYS A 462 -16.16 -39.80 -18.51
N GLY A 463 -16.82 -39.64 -19.65
CA GLY A 463 -18.13 -39.00 -19.75
C GLY A 463 -18.11 -37.48 -19.57
N TRP A 464 -16.97 -36.84 -19.82
CA TRP A 464 -16.77 -35.40 -19.70
C TRP A 464 -17.17 -34.64 -20.97
N ASN A 465 -17.43 -33.34 -20.83
CA ASN A 465 -17.84 -32.47 -21.93
C ASN A 465 -16.72 -32.24 -22.95
N THR A 466 -16.99 -32.53 -24.23
CA THR A 466 -16.06 -32.40 -25.35
C THR A 466 -16.36 -31.20 -26.27
N SER A 467 -17.32 -30.34 -25.89
CA SER A 467 -17.82 -29.25 -26.74
C SER A 467 -16.75 -28.24 -27.15
N GLN A 468 -15.73 -28.02 -26.31
CA GLN A 468 -14.61 -27.12 -26.62
C GLN A 468 -13.46 -27.84 -27.34
N ILE A 469 -13.24 -29.12 -27.06
CA ILE A 469 -12.10 -29.89 -27.63
C ILE A 469 -12.34 -30.20 -29.09
N THR A 470 -13.56 -30.65 -29.43
CA THR A 470 -13.88 -31.12 -30.79
C THR A 470 -13.68 -30.04 -31.85
N PRO A 471 -14.20 -28.81 -31.68
CA PRO A 471 -13.99 -27.75 -32.67
C PRO A 471 -12.53 -27.32 -32.81
N ILE A 472 -11.78 -27.28 -31.71
CA ILE A 472 -10.33 -26.97 -31.73
C ILE A 472 -9.55 -28.05 -32.50
N LEU A 473 -9.83 -29.34 -32.26
CA LEU A 473 -9.18 -30.42 -33.00
C LEU A 473 -9.50 -30.35 -34.50
N ASN A 474 -10.77 -30.12 -34.83
CA ASN A 474 -11.21 -29.93 -36.20
C ASN A 474 -10.50 -28.76 -36.88
N GLU A 475 -10.35 -27.63 -36.19
CA GLU A 475 -9.61 -26.46 -36.67
C GLU A 475 -8.14 -26.77 -36.97
N ILE A 476 -7.45 -27.48 -36.06
CA ILE A 476 -6.04 -27.85 -36.22
C ILE A 476 -5.86 -28.83 -37.39
N GLN A 477 -6.80 -29.74 -37.59
CA GLN A 477 -6.79 -30.73 -38.67
C GLN A 477 -7.27 -30.16 -40.02
N GLY A 478 -7.73 -28.91 -40.06
CA GLY A 478 -8.29 -28.28 -41.25
C GLY A 478 -9.71 -28.76 -41.61
N ASN A 479 -10.39 -29.48 -40.71
CA ASN A 479 -11.76 -29.96 -40.85
C ASN A 479 -12.76 -28.92 -40.34
N LEU A 480 -12.71 -27.72 -40.91
CA LEU A 480 -13.48 -26.57 -40.44
C LEU A 480 -14.99 -26.76 -40.70
N PRO A 481 -15.86 -26.32 -39.76
CA PRO A 481 -17.31 -26.39 -39.97
C PRO A 481 -17.71 -25.54 -41.18
N PRO A 482 -18.72 -25.98 -41.97
CA PRO A 482 -19.24 -25.17 -43.05
C PRO A 482 -19.84 -23.88 -42.48
N LEU A 483 -19.44 -22.74 -43.05
CA LEU A 483 -20.03 -21.45 -42.71
C LEU A 483 -21.41 -21.33 -43.36
N GLU A 484 -22.40 -20.89 -42.59
CA GLU A 484 -23.62 -20.33 -43.18
C GLU A 484 -23.25 -19.07 -44.00
N GLU A 485 -24.03 -18.69 -45.01
CA GLU A 485 -23.78 -17.47 -45.79
C GLU A 485 -23.91 -16.23 -44.88
N MET A 486 -22.78 -15.81 -44.31
CA MET A 486 -22.65 -14.65 -43.41
C MET A 486 -22.01 -13.43 -44.10
N THR A 487 -21.76 -13.53 -45.41
CA THR A 487 -21.10 -12.48 -46.20
C THR A 487 -22.03 -11.31 -46.49
N THR A 488 -21.49 -10.11 -46.49
CA THR A 488 -22.22 -8.88 -46.79
C THR A 488 -21.68 -8.24 -48.07
N GLU A 489 -22.55 -7.85 -49.00
CA GLU A 489 -22.12 -7.19 -50.24
C GLU A 489 -21.55 -5.77 -50.02
N LYS A 490 -21.98 -5.10 -48.95
CA LYS A 490 -21.60 -3.73 -48.56
C LYS A 490 -21.44 -3.64 -47.04
N PRO A 491 -20.77 -2.61 -46.51
CA PRO A 491 -20.78 -2.32 -45.09
C PRO A 491 -22.22 -2.25 -44.57
N VAL A 492 -22.49 -2.95 -43.47
CA VAL A 492 -23.79 -2.91 -42.79
C VAL A 492 -23.60 -2.54 -41.32
N PRO A 493 -24.58 -1.84 -40.72
CA PRO A 493 -24.52 -1.50 -39.30
C PRO A 493 -24.56 -2.77 -38.42
N LEU A 494 -24.03 -2.66 -37.19
CA LEU A 494 -23.92 -3.76 -36.21
C LEU A 494 -25.23 -4.55 -36.04
N GLU A 495 -26.39 -3.89 -36.03
CA GLU A 495 -27.70 -4.51 -35.83
C GLU A 495 -28.14 -5.39 -37.00
N LYS A 496 -27.43 -5.35 -38.13
CA LYS A 496 -27.65 -6.21 -39.30
C LYS A 496 -26.61 -7.33 -39.42
N LEU A 497 -25.56 -7.34 -38.61
CA LEU A 497 -24.60 -8.46 -38.57
C LEU A 497 -25.25 -9.69 -37.92
N PRO A 498 -24.84 -10.91 -38.28
CA PRO A 498 -25.28 -12.13 -37.58
C PRO A 498 -25.10 -12.03 -36.06
N GLU A 499 -26.07 -12.53 -35.28
CA GLU A 499 -26.01 -12.47 -33.81
C GLU A 499 -24.75 -13.14 -33.24
N SER A 500 -24.25 -14.18 -33.92
CA SER A 500 -23.00 -14.87 -33.57
C SER A 500 -21.76 -13.97 -33.57
N LEU A 501 -21.78 -12.83 -34.27
CA LEU A 501 -20.66 -11.88 -34.36
C LEU A 501 -20.79 -10.66 -33.44
N ARG A 502 -21.91 -10.53 -32.71
CA ARG A 502 -22.18 -9.38 -31.83
C ARG A 502 -21.63 -9.54 -30.40
N GLY A 503 -21.08 -10.71 -30.09
CA GLY A 503 -20.49 -11.02 -28.79
C GLY A 503 -19.01 -10.65 -28.68
N TRP A 504 -18.47 -10.83 -27.49
CA TRP A 504 -17.03 -10.75 -27.24
C TRP A 504 -16.29 -11.89 -27.94
N MET A 505 -15.14 -11.56 -28.53
CA MET A 505 -14.24 -12.48 -29.21
C MET A 505 -12.87 -12.40 -28.57
N ASP A 506 -12.23 -13.55 -28.35
CA ASP A 506 -10.91 -13.62 -27.73
C ASP A 506 -9.83 -13.25 -28.75
N ALA A 507 -9.05 -12.21 -28.50
CA ALA A 507 -7.88 -11.92 -29.31
C ALA A 507 -6.86 -13.06 -29.22
N LEU A 508 -6.26 -13.46 -30.35
CA LEU A 508 -5.25 -14.51 -30.40
C LEU A 508 -3.88 -13.93 -30.80
N ALA A 509 -3.78 -13.42 -32.02
CA ALA A 509 -2.54 -12.92 -32.58
C ALA A 509 -2.81 -11.94 -33.72
N ILE A 510 -1.78 -11.18 -34.11
CA ILE A 510 -1.82 -10.28 -35.26
C ILE A 510 -0.95 -10.87 -36.37
N TYR A 511 -1.47 -10.90 -37.59
CA TYR A 511 -0.75 -11.34 -38.78
C TYR A 511 -0.78 -10.27 -39.85
N GLU A 512 0.32 -10.15 -40.59
CA GLU A 512 0.32 -9.46 -41.87
C GLU A 512 -0.13 -10.43 -42.96
N ILE A 513 -1.31 -10.19 -43.53
CA ILE A 513 -1.93 -11.03 -44.57
C ILE A 513 -2.26 -10.14 -45.76
N ASN A 514 -1.67 -10.43 -46.92
CA ASN A 514 -1.86 -9.67 -48.16
C ASN A 514 -1.59 -8.16 -48.01
N GLY A 515 -0.61 -7.79 -47.18
CA GLY A 515 -0.21 -6.39 -46.93
C GLY A 515 -1.12 -5.61 -45.97
N ALA A 516 -2.05 -6.30 -45.29
CA ALA A 516 -2.88 -5.72 -44.23
C ALA A 516 -2.62 -6.42 -42.90
N ASN A 517 -2.58 -5.66 -41.82
CA ASN A 517 -2.55 -6.13 -40.45
C ASN A 517 -3.96 -6.63 -40.08
N ILE A 518 -4.03 -7.91 -39.74
CA ILE A 518 -5.26 -8.60 -39.35
C ILE A 518 -5.11 -9.11 -37.93
N LEU A 519 -5.98 -8.62 -37.03
CA LEU A 519 -6.15 -9.17 -35.70
C LEU A 519 -7.01 -10.44 -35.81
N VAL A 520 -6.41 -11.59 -35.49
CA VAL A 520 -7.10 -12.87 -35.48
C VAL A 520 -7.70 -13.08 -34.10
N VAL A 521 -9.01 -13.31 -34.08
CA VAL A 521 -9.78 -13.54 -32.86
C VAL A 521 -10.55 -14.85 -32.93
N ARG A 522 -10.79 -15.49 -31.78
CA ARG A 522 -11.67 -16.64 -31.67
C ARG A 522 -13.07 -16.18 -31.31
N ASN A 523 -14.05 -16.67 -32.07
CA ASN A 523 -15.46 -16.47 -31.76
C ASN A 523 -16.04 -17.80 -31.23
N ASP A 524 -16.46 -17.81 -29.97
CA ASP A 524 -16.99 -19.02 -29.32
C ASP A 524 -18.36 -19.44 -29.85
N THR A 525 -19.17 -18.52 -30.36
CA THR A 525 -20.46 -18.88 -30.96
C THR A 525 -20.27 -19.57 -32.31
N LEU A 526 -19.31 -19.10 -33.12
CA LEU A 526 -18.92 -19.70 -34.40
C LEU A 526 -18.00 -20.90 -34.24
N GLN A 527 -17.38 -21.09 -33.07
CA GLN A 527 -16.38 -22.11 -32.81
C GLN A 527 -15.20 -22.09 -33.78
N GLY A 528 -14.74 -20.90 -34.18
CA GLY A 528 -13.65 -20.73 -35.13
C GLY A 528 -13.00 -19.34 -35.10
N ARG A 529 -11.96 -19.16 -35.92
CA ARG A 529 -11.20 -17.90 -36.00
C ARG A 529 -11.80 -16.92 -37.01
N VAL A 530 -11.84 -15.66 -36.63
CA VAL A 530 -12.27 -14.53 -37.45
C VAL A 530 -11.10 -13.53 -37.54
N GLY A 531 -10.82 -13.05 -38.74
CA GLY A 531 -9.82 -12.01 -38.95
C GLY A 531 -10.48 -10.64 -38.98
N ILE A 532 -9.96 -9.67 -38.23
CA ILE A 532 -10.42 -8.28 -38.28
C ILE A 532 -9.31 -7.42 -38.85
N VAL A 533 -9.59 -6.69 -39.92
CA VAL A 533 -8.63 -5.76 -40.52
C VAL A 533 -8.51 -4.53 -39.61
N ILE A 534 -7.31 -4.25 -39.10
CA ILE A 534 -7.06 -3.22 -38.08
C ILE A 534 -6.28 -2.00 -38.61
N GLU A 535 -6.13 -1.85 -39.92
CA GLU A 535 -5.38 -0.74 -40.52
C GLU A 535 -5.89 0.64 -40.11
N LYS A 536 -7.21 0.78 -39.94
CA LYS A 536 -7.85 2.04 -39.53
C LYS A 536 -7.86 2.23 -38.00
N HIS A 537 -7.42 1.23 -37.22
CA HIS A 537 -7.54 1.19 -35.76
C HIS A 537 -6.19 0.81 -35.14
N PRO A 538 -5.19 1.70 -35.18
CA PRO A 538 -3.82 1.38 -34.77
C PRO A 538 -3.70 0.97 -33.30
N ASP A 539 -4.60 1.45 -32.44
CA ASP A 539 -4.71 1.02 -31.04
C ASP A 539 -4.83 -0.51 -30.89
N LEU A 540 -5.46 -1.18 -31.86
CA LEU A 540 -5.65 -2.63 -31.85
C LEU A 540 -4.36 -3.40 -32.15
N LYS A 541 -3.31 -2.75 -32.66
CA LYS A 541 -2.01 -3.38 -32.95
C LYS A 541 -1.29 -3.87 -31.69
N ASN A 542 -1.66 -3.35 -30.52
CA ASN A 542 -1.08 -3.74 -29.25
C ASN A 542 -1.86 -4.88 -28.56
N LEU A 543 -2.99 -5.31 -29.13
CA LEU A 543 -3.78 -6.38 -28.53
C LEU A 543 -3.10 -7.73 -28.74
N LYS A 544 -3.06 -8.50 -27.66
CA LYS A 544 -2.48 -9.85 -27.59
C LYS A 544 -3.51 -10.83 -27.04
N THR A 545 -3.14 -12.12 -27.03
CA THR A 545 -3.89 -13.15 -26.31
C THR A 545 -4.24 -12.69 -24.90
N GLY A 546 -5.51 -12.89 -24.52
CA GLY A 546 -6.10 -12.43 -23.26
C GLY A 546 -6.69 -11.03 -23.27
N HIS A 547 -6.71 -10.36 -24.43
CA HIS A 547 -7.69 -9.31 -24.65
C HIS A 547 -8.96 -9.93 -25.25
N LYS A 548 -10.10 -9.33 -24.94
CA LYS A 548 -11.36 -9.58 -25.64
C LYS A 548 -11.71 -8.35 -26.44
N ILE A 549 -12.34 -8.56 -27.59
CA ILE A 549 -12.82 -7.48 -28.43
C ILE A 549 -14.30 -7.68 -28.78
N ALA A 550 -15.01 -6.58 -28.98
CA ALA A 550 -16.39 -6.58 -29.45
C ALA A 550 -16.59 -5.48 -30.49
N LEU A 551 -17.35 -5.79 -31.53
CA LEU A 551 -17.83 -4.81 -32.49
C LEU A 551 -18.95 -4.01 -31.82
N THR A 552 -18.83 -2.68 -31.70
CA THR A 552 -19.78 -1.90 -30.88
C THR A 552 -20.57 -0.87 -31.65
N LYS A 553 -19.99 -0.18 -32.63
CA LYS A 553 -20.70 0.84 -33.40
C LYS A 553 -20.13 0.99 -34.80
N GLY A 554 -20.96 1.48 -35.72
CA GLY A 554 -20.60 1.74 -37.11
C GLY A 554 -20.92 0.58 -38.05
N GLU A 555 -20.28 0.59 -39.22
CA GLU A 555 -20.56 -0.33 -40.30
C GLU A 555 -19.40 -1.30 -40.54
N PHE A 556 -19.73 -2.55 -40.84
CA PHE A 556 -18.77 -3.63 -41.00
C PHE A 556 -19.08 -4.43 -42.26
N SER A 557 -18.04 -4.80 -43.00
CA SER A 557 -18.15 -5.72 -44.13
C SER A 557 -17.61 -7.10 -43.72
N ILE A 558 -18.39 -8.15 -43.97
CA ILE A 558 -18.00 -9.55 -43.74
C ILE A 558 -17.78 -10.24 -45.08
N SER A 559 -16.65 -10.92 -45.21
CA SER A 559 -16.32 -11.76 -46.37
C SER A 559 -15.76 -13.11 -45.93
N ASN A 560 -15.94 -14.13 -46.76
CA ASN A 560 -15.24 -15.41 -46.55
C ASN A 560 -13.75 -15.19 -46.73
N ALA A 561 -12.94 -15.78 -45.84
CA ALA A 561 -11.50 -15.77 -46.00
C ALA A 561 -11.08 -16.55 -47.26
N ALA A 562 -10.02 -16.09 -47.91
CA ALA A 562 -9.49 -16.77 -49.10
C ALA A 562 -8.98 -18.19 -48.75
N PRO A 563 -9.05 -19.18 -49.67
CA PRO A 563 -8.70 -20.57 -49.35
C PRO A 563 -7.28 -20.77 -48.79
N ASP A 564 -6.32 -19.97 -49.23
CA ASP A 564 -4.95 -19.95 -48.72
C ASP A 564 -4.86 -19.39 -47.29
N VAL A 565 -5.67 -18.37 -46.98
CA VAL A 565 -5.79 -17.78 -45.64
C VAL A 565 -6.45 -18.78 -44.67
N VAL A 566 -7.53 -19.45 -45.11
CA VAL A 566 -8.19 -20.53 -44.36
C VAL A 566 -7.18 -21.64 -44.06
N LYS A 567 -6.43 -22.10 -45.07
CA LYS A 567 -5.47 -23.20 -44.91
C LYS A 567 -4.29 -22.86 -44.00
N LYS A 568 -3.81 -21.61 -44.04
CA LYS A 568 -2.59 -21.20 -43.34
C LYS A 568 -2.84 -20.68 -41.93
N TYR A 569 -3.97 -20.01 -41.70
CA TYR A 569 -4.26 -19.31 -40.44
C TYR A 569 -5.55 -19.79 -39.75
N SER A 570 -6.28 -20.72 -40.38
CA SER A 570 -7.58 -21.23 -39.92
C SER A 570 -8.65 -20.14 -39.75
N ILE A 571 -8.50 -19.00 -40.44
CA ILE A 571 -9.46 -17.90 -40.42
C ILE A 571 -10.62 -18.24 -41.35
N LEU A 572 -11.84 -18.18 -40.82
CA LEU A 572 -13.08 -18.48 -41.53
C LEU A 572 -13.66 -17.26 -42.24
N LEU A 573 -13.72 -16.14 -41.51
CA LEU A 573 -14.32 -14.89 -41.96
C LEU A 573 -13.32 -13.75 -41.80
N THR A 574 -13.38 -12.79 -42.72
CA THR A 574 -12.67 -11.51 -42.60
C THR A 574 -13.69 -10.39 -42.42
N ILE A 575 -13.53 -9.62 -41.34
CA ILE A 575 -14.32 -8.44 -41.01
C ILE A 575 -13.49 -7.20 -41.31
N VAL A 576 -14.05 -6.30 -42.11
CA VAL A 576 -13.45 -5.01 -42.45
C VAL A 576 -14.31 -3.90 -41.84
N PRO A 577 -13.84 -3.22 -40.78
CA PRO A 577 -14.52 -2.06 -40.21
C PRO A 577 -14.40 -0.84 -41.15
N ASP A 578 -15.45 -0.04 -41.23
CA ASP A 578 -15.41 1.21 -41.98
C ASP A 578 -14.74 2.37 -41.20
N GLU A 579 -14.49 3.52 -41.86
CA GLU A 579 -13.81 4.71 -41.28
C GLU A 579 -14.52 5.34 -40.07
N GLY A 580 -15.76 4.94 -39.73
CA GLY A 580 -16.50 5.44 -38.56
C GLY A 580 -16.79 4.37 -37.50
N SER A 581 -16.24 3.17 -37.65
CA SER A 581 -16.59 2.04 -36.80
C SER A 581 -15.78 2.04 -35.51
N GLU A 582 -16.43 1.69 -34.41
CA GLU A 582 -15.84 1.59 -33.08
C GLU A 582 -15.73 0.11 -32.69
N ILE A 583 -14.58 -0.25 -32.15
CA ILE A 583 -14.29 -1.59 -31.62
C ILE A 583 -13.91 -1.42 -30.15
N SER A 584 -14.65 -2.08 -29.27
CA SER A 584 -14.32 -2.09 -27.85
C SER A 584 -13.39 -3.26 -27.54
N TYR A 585 -12.50 -3.05 -26.57
CA TYR A 585 -11.64 -4.10 -26.05
C TYR A 585 -11.47 -4.00 -24.54
N GLU A 586 -11.26 -5.15 -23.90
CA GLU A 586 -10.98 -5.30 -22.47
C GLU A 586 -9.88 -6.34 -22.24
N GLY A 587 -9.13 -6.21 -21.14
CA GLY A 587 -8.13 -7.21 -20.72
C GLY A 587 -8.70 -8.25 -19.76
N GLU A 588 -8.30 -9.50 -19.92
CA GLU A 588 -8.70 -10.66 -19.09
C GLU A 588 -7.81 -10.80 -17.82
N TYR A 589 -6.65 -10.12 -17.77
CA TYR A 589 -5.60 -10.37 -16.76
C TYR A 589 -5.53 -9.36 -15.60
N GLY A 590 -6.66 -8.74 -15.22
CA GLY A 590 -6.74 -7.91 -14.00
C GLY A 590 -6.51 -6.40 -14.16
N PHE A 591 -6.10 -5.91 -15.33
CA PHE A 591 -6.06 -4.47 -15.68
C PHE A 591 -7.28 -4.03 -16.49
N SER A 592 -8.45 -4.56 -16.15
CA SER A 592 -9.66 -4.45 -16.97
C SER A 592 -10.25 -3.03 -16.90
N TYR A 593 -10.17 -2.29 -18.01
CA TYR A 593 -11.08 -1.18 -18.30
C TYR A 593 -11.52 -1.28 -19.76
N LEU A 594 -12.79 -0.97 -20.02
CA LEU A 594 -13.33 -0.94 -21.38
C LEU A 594 -12.68 0.22 -22.13
N LYS A 595 -11.88 -0.08 -23.16
CA LYS A 595 -11.35 0.94 -24.07
C LYS A 595 -12.04 0.82 -25.43
N VAL A 596 -12.42 1.96 -25.98
CA VAL A 596 -13.05 2.05 -27.30
C VAL A 596 -11.98 2.55 -28.28
N ALA A 597 -11.61 1.72 -29.25
CA ALA A 597 -10.75 2.12 -30.35
C ALA A 597 -11.58 2.86 -31.39
N ALA A 598 -11.25 4.13 -31.61
CA ALA A 598 -11.78 4.95 -32.69
C ALA A 598 -10.75 5.05 -33.83
N PRO A 599 -11.19 5.20 -35.08
CA PRO A 599 -10.28 5.35 -36.21
C PRO A 599 -9.50 6.68 -36.15
N GLU A 600 -8.25 6.67 -36.61
CA GLU A 600 -7.46 7.91 -36.70
C GLU A 600 -8.12 8.86 -37.71
N GLY A 601 -8.56 10.03 -37.23
CA GLY A 601 -9.06 11.08 -38.10
C GLY A 601 -7.95 11.58 -39.03
N LYS A 602 -8.24 11.70 -40.34
CA LYS A 602 -7.35 12.40 -41.27
C LYS A 602 -7.24 13.87 -40.83
N ALA A 603 -6.08 14.24 -40.29
CA ALA A 603 -5.71 15.63 -40.00
C ALA A 603 -5.61 16.47 -41.28
#